data_AF-A0A021VPF4-F1
#
_entry.id   AF-A0A021VPF4-F1
#
_cell.length_a   1.000
_cell.length_b   1.000
_cell.length_c   1.000
_cell.angle_alpha   90.00
_cell.angle_beta   90.00
_cell.angle_gamma   90.00
#
_symmetry.space_group_name_H-M   'P 1'
#
loop_
_entity.id
_entity.type
_entity.pdbx_description
1 polymer ?
#
loop_
_entity_poly.entity_id
_entity_poly.type
_entity_poly.pdbx_seq_one_letter_code
_entity_poly.pdbx_strand_id
1 'polypeptide(L)'
;MRASIAAHDSWAQTSDRSARTAPARAALMAKFERQVDPDGTLPPDERARRAEHARKAHFARLALKSARARRRSREAASEAAEADAELSALGGGAVA
;
A
#
# COMPACT_ATOMS: atom_id res chain seq x y z
N MET A 1 8.90 -17.13 11.64
CA MET A 1 8.07 -16.70 12.80
C MET A 1 8.79 -15.79 13.82
N ARG A 2 10.13 -15.72 13.85
CA ARG A 2 10.87 -14.86 14.80
C ARG A 2 10.57 -13.36 14.68
N ALA A 3 10.42 -12.84 13.46
CA ALA A 3 10.13 -11.43 13.22
C ALA A 3 8.78 -10.97 13.78
N SER A 4 7.75 -11.84 13.71
CA SER A 4 6.41 -11.54 14.22
C SER A 4 6.40 -11.45 15.75
N ILE A 5 7.08 -12.38 16.43
CA ILE A 5 7.22 -12.38 17.90
C ILE A 5 7.90 -11.09 18.35
N ALA A 6 9.06 -10.76 17.76
CA ALA A 6 9.79 -9.54 18.08
C ALA A 6 8.97 -8.25 17.83
N ALA A 7 8.15 -8.22 16.77
CA ALA A 7 7.27 -7.09 16.52
C ALA A 7 6.20 -6.96 17.63
N HIS A 8 5.55 -8.05 18.02
CA HIS A 8 4.56 -8.04 19.10
C HIS A 8 5.17 -7.61 20.43
N ASP A 9 6.32 -8.16 20.81
CA ASP A 9 7.05 -7.77 22.03
C ASP A 9 7.38 -6.28 22.03
N SER A 10 7.91 -5.79 20.91
CA SER A 10 8.26 -4.38 20.76
C SER A 10 7.04 -3.46 20.86
N TRP A 11 5.89 -3.86 20.31
CA TRP A 11 4.65 -3.09 20.42
C TRP A 11 4.02 -3.16 21.81
N ALA A 12 4.18 -4.28 22.53
CA ALA A 12 3.75 -4.40 23.92
C ALA A 12 4.49 -3.44 24.84
N GLN A 13 5.76 -3.15 24.54
CA GLN A 13 6.60 -2.21 25.30
C GLN A 13 6.43 -0.74 24.89
N THR A 14 5.61 -0.45 23.87
CA THR A 14 5.42 0.93 23.38
C THR A 14 4.26 1.60 24.10
N SER A 15 4.56 2.55 24.98
CA SER A 15 3.55 3.37 25.68
C SER A 15 2.89 4.42 24.76
N ASP A 16 3.69 5.14 23.98
CA ASP A 16 3.19 6.12 22.99
C ASP A 16 3.50 5.67 21.56
N ARG A 17 2.44 5.19 20.89
CA ARG A 17 2.51 4.74 19.48
C ARG A 17 2.70 5.89 18.49
N SER A 18 2.16 7.07 18.81
CA SER A 18 2.23 8.26 17.97
C SER A 18 3.65 8.82 17.96
N ALA A 19 4.30 8.86 19.14
CA ALA A 19 5.69 9.26 19.28
C ALA A 19 6.64 8.28 18.57
N ARG A 20 6.42 6.96 18.72
CA ARG A 20 7.25 5.94 18.05
C ARG A 20 7.30 6.12 16.53
N THR A 21 6.20 6.55 15.91
CA THR A 21 6.11 6.74 14.45
C THR A 21 6.33 8.18 13.98
N ALA A 22 6.43 9.15 14.89
CA ALA A 22 6.61 10.55 14.56
C ALA A 22 7.87 10.82 13.71
N PRO A 23 9.06 10.26 14.02
CA PRO A 23 10.25 10.48 13.20
C PRO A 23 10.07 10.00 11.76
N ALA A 24 9.44 8.84 11.57
CA ALA A 24 9.18 8.30 10.24
C ALA A 24 8.19 9.17 9.45
N ARG A 25 7.14 9.69 10.11
CA ARG A 25 6.19 10.64 9.48
C ARG A 25 6.87 11.96 9.10
N ALA A 26 7.75 12.47 9.95
CA ALA A 26 8.53 13.69 9.68
C ALA A 26 9.48 13.48 8.50
N ALA A 27 10.24 12.38 8.48
CA ALA A 27 11.15 12.05 7.38
C ALA A 27 10.40 11.89 6.04
N LEU A 28 9.21 11.28 6.07
CA LEU A 28 8.37 11.17 4.88
C LEU A 28 7.88 12.55 4.40
N MET A 29 7.50 13.45 5.30
CA MET A 29 7.11 14.81 4.92
C MET A 29 8.28 15.58 4.32
N ALA A 30 9.46 15.51 4.94
CA ALA A 30 10.68 16.16 4.44
C ALA A 30 11.08 15.66 3.04
N LYS A 31 10.79 14.39 2.72
CA LYS A 31 10.95 13.87 1.35
C LYS A 31 10.05 14.60 0.35
N PHE A 32 8.79 14.85 0.72
CA PHE A 32 7.86 15.58 -0.17
C PHE A 32 8.24 17.05 -0.29
N GLU A 33 8.72 17.69 0.78
CA GLU A 33 9.24 19.06 0.72
C GLU A 33 10.39 19.19 -0.27
N ARG A 34 11.40 18.30 -0.20
CA ARG A 34 12.51 18.26 -1.18
C ARG A 34 12.05 17.93 -2.60
N GLN A 35 10.96 17.19 -2.75
CA GLN A 35 10.42 16.85 -4.06
C GLN A 35 9.74 18.05 -4.73
N VAL A 36 9.04 18.88 -3.96
CA VAL A 36 8.31 20.05 -4.49
C VAL A 36 9.17 21.30 -4.55
N ASP A 37 10.27 21.33 -3.80
CA ASP A 37 11.24 22.43 -3.76
C ASP A 37 12.68 21.87 -3.63
N PRO A 38 13.26 21.33 -4.71
CA PRO A 38 14.62 20.78 -4.68
C PRO A 38 15.68 21.85 -4.38
N ASP A 39 15.46 23.07 -4.87
CA ASP A 39 16.41 24.19 -4.76
C ASP A 39 16.19 25.04 -3.50
N GLY A 40 15.13 24.78 -2.73
CA GLY A 40 14.85 25.48 -1.47
C GLY A 40 14.39 26.93 -1.65
N THR A 41 13.85 27.29 -2.81
CA THR A 41 13.55 28.68 -3.19
C THR A 41 12.15 29.13 -2.77
N LEU A 42 11.26 28.19 -2.43
CA LEU A 42 9.89 28.51 -2.07
C LEU A 42 9.79 29.02 -0.62
N PRO A 43 8.86 29.96 -0.34
CA PRO A 43 8.47 30.31 1.02
C PRO A 43 8.05 29.05 1.82
N PRO A 44 8.35 28.99 3.14
CA PRO A 44 8.09 27.80 3.95
C PRO A 44 6.62 27.35 3.97
N ASP A 45 5.68 28.29 3.99
CA ASP A 45 4.25 28.05 3.97
C ASP A 45 3.79 27.44 2.63
N GLU A 46 4.28 28.00 1.52
CA GLU A 46 3.98 27.52 0.18
C GLU A 46 4.59 26.13 -0.07
N ARG A 47 5.84 25.92 0.39
CA ARG A 47 6.48 24.60 0.34
C ARG A 47 5.68 23.57 1.14
N ALA A 48 5.21 23.91 2.33
CA ALA A 48 4.41 23.01 3.16
C ALA A 48 3.08 22.65 2.48
N ARG A 49 2.36 23.63 1.91
CA ARG A 49 1.13 23.38 1.14
C ARG A 49 1.39 22.43 -0.02
N ARG A 50 2.42 22.68 -0.82
CA ARG A 50 2.78 21.82 -1.96
C ARG A 50 3.18 20.41 -1.52
N ALA A 51 3.96 20.29 -0.45
CA ALA A 51 4.35 19.00 0.11
C ALA A 51 3.14 18.19 0.59
N GLU A 52 2.14 18.84 1.20
CA GLU A 52 0.90 18.19 1.60
C GLU A 52 0.12 17.65 0.39
N HIS A 53 0.00 18.44 -0.68
CA HIS A 53 -0.61 18.00 -1.92
C HIS A 53 0.16 16.83 -2.56
N ALA A 54 1.49 16.89 -2.58
CA ALA A 54 2.34 15.81 -3.08
C ALA A 54 2.14 14.51 -2.28
N ARG A 55 2.05 14.62 -0.95
CA ARG A 55 1.72 13.49 -0.07
C ARG A 55 0.35 12.89 -0.38
N LYS A 56 -0.69 13.72 -0.51
CA LYS A 56 -2.05 13.25 -0.87
C LYS A 56 -2.05 12.53 -2.22
N ALA A 57 -1.40 13.11 -3.22
CA ALA A 57 -1.27 12.52 -4.56
C ALA A 57 -0.52 11.18 -4.52
N HIS A 58 0.53 11.05 -3.71
CA HIS A 58 1.28 9.80 -3.56
C HIS A 58 0.39 8.65 -3.08
N PHE A 59 -0.36 8.86 -1.99
CA PHE A 59 -1.26 7.83 -1.46
C PHE A 59 -2.45 7.55 -2.37
N ALA A 60 -2.98 8.56 -3.06
CA ALA A 60 -4.04 8.36 -4.06
C ALA A 60 -3.56 7.44 -5.21
N ARG A 61 -2.34 7.64 -5.72
CA ARG A 61 -1.74 6.75 -6.73
C ARG A 61 -1.55 5.33 -6.21
N LEU A 62 -1.11 5.17 -4.96
CA LEU A 62 -0.95 3.85 -4.35
C LEU A 62 -2.29 3.12 -4.19
N ALA A 63 -3.32 3.83 -3.73
CA ALA A 63 -4.68 3.30 -3.61
C ALA A 63 -5.24 2.87 -4.98
N LEU A 64 -5.09 3.71 -6.01
CA LEU A 64 -5.49 3.39 -7.38
C LEU A 64 -4.78 2.14 -7.90
N LYS A 65 -3.45 2.04 -7.71
CA LYS A 65 -2.66 0.86 -8.10
C LYS A 65 -3.18 -0.39 -7.40
N SER A 66 -3.46 -0.30 -6.10
CA SER A 66 -3.98 -1.39 -5.29
C SER A 66 -5.38 -1.83 -5.75
N ALA A 67 -6.28 -0.88 -6.03
CA ALA A 67 -7.62 -1.16 -6.55
C ALA A 67 -7.56 -1.90 -7.90
N ARG A 68 -6.70 -1.44 -8.81
CA ARG A 68 -6.47 -2.09 -10.11
C ARG A 68 -5.93 -3.52 -9.94
N ALA A 69 -4.97 -3.74 -9.03
CA ALA A 69 -4.43 -5.06 -8.76
C ALA A 69 -5.49 -6.03 -8.20
N ARG A 70 -6.32 -5.57 -7.25
CA ARG A 70 -7.42 -6.39 -6.71
C ARG A 70 -8.45 -6.74 -7.77
N ARG A 71 -8.78 -5.82 -8.68
CA ARG A 71 -9.71 -6.08 -9.79
C ARG A 71 -9.17 -7.22 -10.67
N ARG A 72 -7.91 -7.12 -11.11
CA ARG A 72 -7.26 -8.17 -11.93
C ARG A 72 -7.21 -9.52 -11.23
N SER A 73 -6.92 -9.53 -9.93
CA SER A 73 -6.89 -10.77 -9.15
C SER A 73 -8.26 -11.44 -9.07
N ARG A 74 -9.36 -10.66 -9.05
CA ARG A 74 -10.72 -11.21 -9.06
C ARG A 74 -11.10 -11.76 -10.43
N GLU A 75 -10.74 -11.06 -11.49
CA GLU A 75 -10.94 -11.53 -12.88
C GLU A 75 -10.19 -12.84 -13.13
N ALA A 76 -8.92 -12.91 -12.75
CA ALA A 76 -8.14 -14.15 -12.85
C ALA A 76 -8.73 -15.30 -12.00
N ALA A 77 -9.27 -15.00 -10.82
CA ALA A 77 -9.91 -16.01 -9.98
C ALA A 77 -11.25 -16.50 -10.57
N SER A 78 -12.04 -15.63 -11.20
CA SER A 78 -13.25 -16.07 -11.90
C SER A 78 -12.93 -16.90 -13.14
N GLU A 79 -11.94 -16.48 -13.94
CA GLU A 79 -11.48 -17.24 -15.11
C GLU A 79 -10.98 -18.64 -14.71
N ALA A 80 -10.20 -18.73 -13.62
CA ALA A 80 -9.76 -20.02 -13.09
C ALA A 80 -10.92 -20.90 -12.62
N ALA A 81 -11.90 -20.32 -11.91
CA ALA A 81 -13.08 -21.05 -11.45
C ALA A 81 -13.95 -21.55 -12.61
N GLU A 82 -14.09 -20.76 -13.67
CA GLU A 82 -14.80 -21.15 -14.90
C GLU A 82 -14.08 -22.30 -15.62
N ALA A 83 -12.75 -22.21 -15.77
CA ALA A 83 -11.95 -23.27 -16.37
C ALA A 83 -11.98 -24.57 -15.56
N ASP A 84 -11.90 -24.48 -14.22
CA ASP A 84 -12.04 -25.63 -13.32
C ASP A 84 -13.42 -26.29 -13.46
N ALA A 85 -14.49 -25.48 -13.59
CA ALA A 85 -15.84 -25.97 -13.81
C ALA A 85 -16.00 -26.65 -15.18
N GLU A 86 -15.42 -26.08 -16.24
CA GLU A 86 -15.42 -26.66 -17.58
C GLU A 86 -14.66 -28.00 -17.61
N LEU A 87 -13.47 -28.05 -17.00
CA LEU A 87 -12.67 -29.28 -16.90
C LEU A 87 -13.44 -30.37 -16.12
N SER A 88 -14.09 -29.99 -15.02
CA SER A 88 -14.92 -30.91 -14.24
C SER A 88 -16.11 -31.45 -15.04
N ALA A 89 -16.73 -30.62 -15.90
CA ALA A 89 -17.85 -31.04 -16.74
C ALA A 89 -17.41 -32.02 -17.83
N LEU A 90 -16.23 -31.81 -18.44
CA LEU A 90 -15.66 -32.70 -19.46
C LEU A 90 -15.17 -34.03 -18.88
N GLY A 91 -14.59 -34.01 -17.66
CA GLY A 91 -14.11 -35.21 -16.98
C GLY A 91 -15.22 -36.15 -16.48
N GLY A 92 -16.44 -35.65 -16.28
CA GLY A 92 -17.60 -36.42 -15.84
C GLY A 92 -18.18 -37.38 -16.89
N GLY A 93 -17.75 -37.29 -18.16
CA GLY A 93 -18.25 -38.12 -19.27
C GLY A 93 -17.44 -39.38 -19.58
N ALA A 94 -16.30 -39.61 -18.92
CA ALA A 94 -15.35 -40.68 -19.28
C ALA A 94 -15.50 -41.99 -18.47
N VAL A 95 -16.62 -42.19 -17.77
CA VAL A 95 -16.89 -43.44 -17.04
C VAL A 95 -18.30 -43.94 -17.36
N ALA A 96 -18.44 -44.63 -18.48
CA ALA A 96 -19.56 -45.51 -18.80
C ALA A 96 -19.06 -46.67 -19.68
#